data_AF-A0A354UUY3-F1
#
_entry.id   AF-A0A354UUY3-F1
#
_cell.length_a   1.000
_cell.length_b   1.000
_cell.length_c   1.000
_cell.angle_alpha   90.00
_cell.angle_beta   90.00
_cell.angle_gamma   90.00
#
_symmetry.space_group_name_H-M   'P 1'
#
loop_
_entity.id
_entity.type
_entity.pdbx_description
1 polymer ?
#
loop_
_entity_poly.entity_id
_entity_poly.type
_entity_poly.pdbx_seq_one_letter_code
_entity_poly.pdbx_strand_id
1 'polypeptide(L)'
;MAERFEIVEKAVLTMLEEKKYATLRDILITMNPSDVAGLFDCLEEKQIPLMFRLLPKELAAETFVEMEPEAQELLIRSFSDNELKEVLDELYVDDAADIVEEMPANVVRRILQHADPEMRHSINQILRYPENSAGSIMTTEYVSLRPNMTVGEAILRIRRQGVDKETIYTCYVTANDKTLLGIVTVKDLLLAEDDDDKIEELMITNLICVTTQTDQEEVARMFSKYNFLALPVVDGEHRMVGIVTFDDAMDVMEEEATEDMEIMAAMTPSEKTYLKSSPFELYKHRIPWLMLL
;
A
#
# COMPACT_ATOMS: atom_id res chain seq x y z
N MET A 1 9.27 -21.79 -11.64
CA MET A 1 8.70 -21.21 -10.41
C MET A 1 7.29 -21.74 -10.17
N ALA A 2 6.38 -21.64 -11.14
CA ALA A 2 5.01 -22.18 -11.06
C ALA A 2 4.90 -23.65 -10.58
N GLU A 3 5.69 -24.59 -11.14
CA GLU A 3 5.64 -26.00 -10.69
C GLU A 3 6.06 -26.21 -9.23
N ARG A 4 6.92 -25.35 -8.68
CA ARG A 4 7.34 -25.43 -7.27
C ARG A 4 6.23 -24.89 -6.36
N PHE A 5 5.55 -23.84 -6.79
CA PHE A 5 4.42 -23.26 -6.08
C PHE A 5 3.26 -24.26 -5.95
N GLU A 6 2.90 -24.93 -7.05
CA GLU A 6 1.80 -25.91 -7.07
C GLU A 6 2.07 -27.14 -6.16
N ILE A 7 3.34 -27.54 -6.01
CA ILE A 7 3.74 -28.62 -5.08
C ILE A 7 3.61 -28.16 -3.62
N VAL A 8 4.05 -26.92 -3.33
CA VAL A 8 3.96 -26.34 -1.99
C VAL A 8 2.51 -26.16 -1.60
N GLU A 9 1.67 -25.63 -2.50
CA GLU A 9 0.24 -25.44 -2.32
C GLU A 9 -0.47 -26.74 -1.92
N LYS A 10 -0.29 -27.81 -2.72
CA LYS A 10 -0.86 -29.14 -2.40
C LYS A 10 -0.37 -29.67 -1.05
N ALA A 11 0.89 -29.43 -0.70
CA ALA A 11 1.44 -29.84 0.59
C ALA A 11 0.82 -29.04 1.75
N VAL A 12 0.65 -27.72 1.61
CA VAL A 12 0.01 -26.84 2.59
C VAL A 12 -1.44 -27.26 2.81
N LEU A 13 -2.21 -27.49 1.74
CA LEU A 13 -3.60 -27.95 1.82
C LEU A 13 -3.71 -29.28 2.59
N THR A 14 -2.86 -30.25 2.24
CA THR A 14 -2.82 -31.55 2.93
C THR A 14 -2.49 -31.38 4.43
N MET A 15 -1.52 -30.53 4.76
CA MET A 15 -1.14 -30.25 6.15
C MET A 15 -2.26 -29.54 6.93
N LEU A 16 -3.07 -28.71 6.26
CA LEU A 16 -4.20 -28.01 6.86
C LEU A 16 -5.32 -29.00 7.21
N GLU A 17 -5.63 -29.92 6.31
CA GLU A 17 -6.57 -31.02 6.55
C GLU A 17 -6.12 -31.94 7.71
N GLU A 18 -4.82 -32.24 7.74
CA GLU A 18 -4.18 -33.04 8.79
C GLU A 18 -3.97 -32.27 10.12
N LYS A 19 -4.34 -30.98 10.17
CA LYS A 19 -4.21 -30.10 11.34
C LYS A 19 -2.77 -29.96 11.86
N LYS A 20 -1.79 -29.99 10.96
CA LYS A 20 -0.35 -29.81 11.27
C LYS A 20 0.02 -28.33 11.41
N TYR A 21 -0.69 -27.60 12.28
CA TYR A 21 -0.61 -26.14 12.38
C TYR A 21 0.79 -25.60 12.73
N ALA A 22 1.56 -26.30 13.56
CA ALA A 22 2.91 -25.88 13.91
C ALA A 22 3.83 -25.89 12.69
N THR A 23 3.83 -26.98 11.92
CA THR A 23 4.64 -27.11 10.70
C THR A 23 4.17 -26.14 9.62
N LEU A 24 2.86 -25.92 9.49
CA LEU A 24 2.32 -24.91 8.59
C LEU A 24 2.84 -23.52 8.92
N ARG A 25 2.77 -23.12 10.18
CA ARG A 25 3.29 -21.83 10.65
C ARG A 25 4.78 -21.68 10.32
N ASP A 26 5.58 -22.71 10.59
CA ASP A 26 7.03 -22.67 10.31
C ASP A 26 7.33 -22.48 8.80
N ILE A 27 6.48 -23.01 7.92
CA ILE A 27 6.60 -22.82 6.47
C ILE A 27 6.18 -21.40 6.09
N LEU A 28 4.99 -20.96 6.52
CA LEU A 28 4.41 -19.67 6.15
C LEU A 28 5.30 -18.50 6.55
N ILE A 29 5.95 -18.56 7.72
CA ILE A 29 6.88 -17.51 8.21
C ILE A 29 8.08 -17.29 7.26
N THR A 30 8.40 -18.25 6.42
CA THR A 30 9.53 -18.16 5.47
C THR A 30 9.12 -17.75 4.07
N MET A 31 7.83 -17.54 3.83
CA MET A 31 7.27 -17.17 2.54
C MET A 31 7.06 -15.66 2.45
N ASN A 32 7.06 -15.13 1.23
CA ASN A 32 6.70 -13.75 0.98
C ASN A 32 5.18 -13.55 1.14
N PRO A 33 4.70 -12.40 1.63
CA PRO A 33 3.27 -12.12 1.82
C PRO A 33 2.41 -12.38 0.57
N SER A 34 2.86 -11.95 -0.62
CA SER A 34 2.13 -12.18 -1.88
C SER A 34 2.03 -13.68 -2.23
N ASP A 35 3.09 -14.46 -1.96
CA ASP A 35 3.05 -15.91 -2.12
C ASP A 35 2.07 -16.55 -1.11
N VAL A 36 2.01 -16.02 0.11
CA VAL A 36 1.05 -16.48 1.13
C VAL A 36 -0.36 -16.14 0.67
N ALA A 37 -0.64 -14.91 0.24
CA ALA A 37 -1.96 -14.49 -0.26
C ALA A 37 -2.42 -15.37 -1.42
N GLY A 38 -1.55 -15.68 -2.39
CA GLY A 38 -1.87 -16.61 -3.48
C GLY A 38 -2.21 -18.04 -3.01
N LEU A 39 -1.76 -18.49 -1.84
CA LEU A 39 -2.21 -19.76 -1.27
C LEU A 39 -3.65 -19.69 -0.74
N PHE A 40 -4.14 -18.50 -0.38
CA PHE A 40 -5.51 -18.33 0.13
C PHE A 40 -6.56 -18.48 -0.97
N ASP A 41 -6.23 -18.16 -2.22
CA ASP A 41 -7.14 -18.28 -3.38
C ASP A 41 -7.65 -19.70 -3.60
N CYS A 42 -6.84 -20.69 -3.21
CA CYS A 42 -7.16 -22.11 -3.36
C CYS A 42 -7.86 -22.71 -2.14
N LEU A 43 -8.09 -21.93 -1.09
CA LEU A 43 -8.75 -22.38 0.14
C LEU A 43 -10.27 -22.29 0.04
N GLU A 44 -10.94 -23.20 0.75
CA GLU A 44 -12.35 -23.01 1.05
C GLU A 44 -12.53 -21.83 2.04
N GLU A 45 -13.62 -21.07 1.94
CA GLU A 45 -13.92 -19.93 2.82
C GLU A 45 -13.77 -20.25 4.32
N LYS A 46 -14.06 -21.49 4.73
CA LYS A 46 -13.97 -21.92 6.13
C LYS A 46 -12.53 -22.12 6.62
N GLN A 47 -11.59 -22.33 5.69
CA GLN A 47 -10.18 -22.55 5.95
C GLN A 47 -9.41 -21.24 6.05
N ILE A 48 -9.84 -20.19 5.34
CA ILE A 48 -9.19 -18.88 5.29
C ILE A 48 -8.94 -18.31 6.71
N PRO A 49 -9.94 -18.14 7.60
CA PRO A 49 -9.68 -17.60 8.94
C PRO A 49 -8.79 -18.49 9.81
N LEU A 50 -8.76 -19.81 9.55
CA LEU A 50 -7.90 -20.73 10.30
C LEU A 50 -6.45 -20.57 9.88
N MET A 51 -6.19 -20.50 8.57
CA MET A 51 -4.85 -20.28 8.02
C MET A 51 -4.31 -18.92 8.44
N PHE A 52 -5.13 -17.87 8.34
CA PHE A 52 -4.74 -16.50 8.69
C PHE A 52 -4.23 -16.38 10.13
N ARG A 53 -4.89 -17.05 11.09
CA ARG A 53 -4.47 -17.05 12.50
C ARG A 53 -3.14 -17.74 12.78
N LEU A 54 -2.56 -18.45 11.81
CA LEU A 54 -1.23 -19.03 11.96
C LEU A 54 -0.12 -18.02 11.67
N LEU A 55 -0.43 -16.94 10.96
CA LEU A 55 0.51 -15.90 10.58
C LEU A 55 0.88 -15.03 11.79
N PRO A 56 2.17 -14.69 11.98
CA PRO A 56 2.55 -13.59 12.86
C PRO A 56 1.91 -12.26 12.43
N LYS A 57 1.79 -11.30 13.34
CA LYS A 57 1.08 -10.03 13.11
C LYS A 57 1.54 -9.27 11.87
N GLU A 58 2.84 -8.98 11.78
CA GLU A 58 3.47 -8.28 10.64
C GLU A 58 3.15 -9.00 9.31
N LEU A 59 3.49 -10.28 9.22
CA LEU A 59 3.21 -11.09 8.02
C LEU A 59 1.70 -11.17 7.72
N ALA A 60 0.84 -11.20 8.73
CA ALA A 60 -0.60 -11.25 8.55
C ALA A 60 -1.15 -9.95 7.95
N ALA A 61 -0.62 -8.79 8.36
CA ALA A 61 -1.00 -7.49 7.83
C ALA A 61 -0.53 -7.34 6.38
N GLU A 62 0.75 -7.62 6.09
CA GLU A 62 1.27 -7.61 4.72
C GLU A 62 0.51 -8.60 3.82
N THR A 63 0.24 -9.82 4.30
CA THR A 63 -0.56 -10.80 3.53
C THR A 63 -1.97 -10.29 3.30
N PHE A 64 -2.57 -9.59 4.27
CA PHE A 64 -3.93 -9.09 4.18
C PHE A 64 -4.09 -8.06 3.05
N VAL A 65 -3.13 -7.17 2.89
CA VAL A 65 -3.11 -6.17 1.80
C VAL A 65 -3.10 -6.85 0.44
N GLU A 66 -2.28 -7.88 0.27
CA GLU A 66 -2.12 -8.64 -0.97
C GLU A 66 -3.31 -9.57 -1.31
N MET A 67 -4.31 -9.68 -0.43
CA MET A 67 -5.48 -10.54 -0.65
C MET A 67 -6.57 -9.85 -1.43
N GLU A 68 -7.27 -10.61 -2.26
CA GLU A 68 -8.46 -10.14 -2.99
C GLU A 68 -9.54 -9.57 -2.05
N PRO A 69 -10.28 -8.53 -2.46
CA PRO A 69 -11.25 -7.82 -1.61
C PRO A 69 -12.32 -8.74 -1.00
N GLU A 70 -12.75 -9.78 -1.72
CA GLU A 70 -13.73 -10.73 -1.17
C GLU A 70 -13.16 -11.55 0.00
N ALA A 71 -11.87 -11.88 -0.04
CA ALA A 71 -11.20 -12.63 1.02
C ALA A 71 -10.89 -11.71 2.23
N GLN A 72 -10.49 -10.47 1.98
CA GLN A 72 -10.38 -9.43 3.01
C GLN A 72 -11.72 -9.21 3.72
N GLU A 73 -12.81 -9.09 2.97
CA GLU A 73 -14.16 -8.93 3.54
C GLU A 73 -14.54 -10.11 4.44
N LEU A 74 -14.31 -11.33 3.97
CA LEU A 74 -14.56 -12.56 4.72
C LEU A 74 -13.79 -12.57 6.04
N LEU A 75 -12.51 -12.21 5.99
CA LEU A 75 -11.64 -12.13 7.15
C LEU A 75 -12.14 -11.09 8.15
N ILE A 76 -12.37 -9.84 7.72
CA ILE A 76 -12.87 -8.76 8.58
C ILE A 76 -14.19 -9.15 9.25
N ARG A 77 -15.10 -9.84 8.55
CA ARG A 77 -16.35 -10.33 9.14
C ARG A 77 -16.12 -11.43 10.17
N SER A 78 -15.11 -12.28 9.97
CA SER A 78 -14.80 -13.42 10.82
C SER A 78 -13.95 -13.08 12.06
N PHE A 79 -13.20 -11.97 12.02
CA PHE A 79 -12.34 -11.54 13.10
C PHE A 79 -13.13 -11.16 14.35
N SER A 80 -12.51 -11.39 15.49
CA SER A 80 -12.82 -10.69 16.73
C SER A 80 -12.34 -9.25 16.65
N ASP A 81 -12.89 -8.39 17.50
CA ASP A 81 -12.53 -6.97 17.54
C ASP A 81 -11.05 -6.74 17.87
N ASN A 82 -10.44 -7.66 18.65
CA ASN A 82 -9.01 -7.62 18.94
C ASN A 82 -8.17 -8.04 17.72
N GLU A 83 -8.55 -9.12 17.02
CA GLU A 83 -7.83 -9.55 15.80
C GLU A 83 -7.87 -8.47 14.72
N LEU A 84 -9.04 -7.85 14.50
CA LEU A 84 -9.16 -6.74 13.55
C LEU A 84 -8.24 -5.59 13.94
N LYS A 85 -8.23 -5.22 15.22
CA LYS A 85 -7.34 -4.15 15.71
C LYS A 85 -5.86 -4.50 15.49
N GLU A 86 -5.45 -5.72 15.78
CA GLU A 86 -4.06 -6.14 15.59
C GLU A 86 -3.61 -6.10 14.13
N VAL A 87 -4.50 -6.35 13.17
CA VAL A 87 -4.19 -6.18 11.73
C VAL A 87 -4.13 -4.69 11.39
N LEU A 88 -5.14 -3.91 11.78
CA LEU A 88 -5.21 -2.47 11.46
C LEU A 88 -4.05 -1.66 12.07
N ASP A 89 -3.54 -2.06 13.24
CA ASP A 89 -2.42 -1.38 13.91
C ASP A 89 -1.08 -1.57 13.14
N GLU A 90 -1.00 -2.55 12.21
CA GLU A 90 0.21 -2.86 11.43
C GLU A 90 0.08 -2.43 9.95
N LEU A 91 -1.10 -1.95 9.51
CA LEU A 91 -1.30 -1.46 8.14
C LEU A 91 -0.79 -0.03 7.98
N TYR A 92 -0.33 0.29 6.77
CA TYR A 92 -0.11 1.67 6.37
C TYR A 92 -1.43 2.38 6.06
N VAL A 93 -1.39 3.72 6.04
CA VAL A 93 -2.60 4.54 6.01
C VAL A 93 -3.30 4.47 4.65
N ASP A 94 -2.51 4.42 3.58
CA ASP A 94 -2.93 4.18 2.20
C ASP A 94 -3.63 2.83 2.07
N ASP A 95 -2.99 1.72 2.47
CA ASP A 95 -3.65 0.39 2.47
C ASP A 95 -4.99 0.43 3.20
N ALA A 96 -5.01 1.03 4.39
CA ALA A 96 -6.22 1.13 5.20
C ALA A 96 -7.29 2.03 4.57
N ALA A 97 -6.90 3.03 3.78
CA ALA A 97 -7.81 3.87 3.02
C ALA A 97 -8.42 3.10 1.85
N ASP A 98 -7.61 2.37 1.09
CA ASP A 98 -8.03 1.56 -0.06
C ASP A 98 -9.03 0.49 0.37
N ILE A 99 -8.72 -0.24 1.46
CA ILE A 99 -9.66 -1.20 2.06
C ILE A 99 -10.98 -0.50 2.45
N VAL A 100 -10.96 0.75 2.90
CA VAL A 100 -12.19 1.46 3.25
C VAL A 100 -13.00 1.87 2.01
N GLU A 101 -12.35 2.17 0.88
CA GLU A 101 -13.02 2.52 -0.37
C GLU A 101 -13.72 1.33 -1.01
N GLU A 102 -13.11 0.15 -0.98
CA GLU A 102 -13.63 -1.05 -1.65
C GLU A 102 -14.68 -1.81 -0.82
N MET A 103 -14.73 -1.58 0.49
CA MET A 103 -15.55 -2.39 1.40
C MET A 103 -16.99 -1.88 1.54
N PRO A 104 -17.97 -2.77 1.78
CA PRO A 104 -19.34 -2.36 2.03
C PRO A 104 -19.47 -1.61 3.35
N ALA A 105 -20.46 -0.71 3.43
CA ALA A 105 -20.62 0.23 4.55
C ALA A 105 -20.65 -0.38 5.96
N ASN A 106 -21.14 -1.63 6.11
CA ASN A 106 -21.13 -2.33 7.40
C ASN A 106 -19.72 -2.73 7.85
N VAL A 107 -18.84 -3.07 6.90
CA VAL A 107 -17.44 -3.44 7.11
C VAL A 107 -16.62 -2.20 7.38
N VAL A 108 -16.78 -1.15 6.55
CA VAL A 108 -16.16 0.17 6.75
C VAL A 108 -16.41 0.70 8.15
N ARG A 109 -17.67 0.66 8.63
CA ARG A 109 -17.99 1.10 9.99
C ARG A 109 -17.23 0.32 11.05
N ARG A 110 -17.02 -0.98 10.83
CA ARG A 110 -16.29 -1.84 11.76
C ARG A 110 -14.80 -1.50 11.78
N ILE A 111 -14.18 -1.33 10.61
CA ILE A 111 -12.78 -0.90 10.46
C ILE A 111 -12.57 0.42 11.19
N LEU A 112 -13.33 1.45 10.80
CA LEU A 112 -13.19 2.78 11.37
C LEU A 112 -13.39 2.76 12.88
N GLN A 113 -14.34 1.99 13.43
CA GLN A 113 -14.57 1.90 14.88
C GLN A 113 -13.38 1.34 15.67
N HIS A 114 -12.59 0.44 15.07
CA HIS A 114 -11.46 -0.23 15.73
C HIS A 114 -10.10 0.37 15.42
N ALA A 115 -9.99 1.12 14.31
CA ALA A 115 -8.84 1.97 14.04
C ALA A 115 -8.63 2.96 15.20
N ASP A 116 -7.37 3.18 15.56
CA ASP A 116 -7.03 4.19 16.55
C ASP A 116 -7.39 5.62 16.07
N PRO A 117 -7.41 6.62 16.97
CA PRO A 117 -7.79 7.97 16.58
C PRO A 117 -6.88 8.64 15.55
N GLU A 118 -5.59 8.31 15.53
CA GLU A 118 -4.61 8.90 14.60
C GLU A 118 -4.78 8.27 13.22
N MET A 119 -4.76 6.93 13.14
CA MET A 119 -5.05 6.16 11.92
C MET A 119 -6.39 6.57 11.30
N ARG A 120 -7.46 6.63 12.11
CA ARG A 120 -8.79 7.09 11.65
C ARG A 120 -8.74 8.51 11.10
N HIS A 121 -7.96 9.41 11.71
CA HIS A 121 -7.84 10.77 11.21
C HIS A 121 -7.16 10.81 9.85
N SER A 122 -6.07 10.05 9.69
CA SER A 122 -5.31 9.96 8.45
C SER A 122 -6.12 9.33 7.32
N ILE A 123 -6.82 8.22 7.56
CA ILE A 123 -7.75 7.61 6.59
C ILE A 123 -8.79 8.63 6.12
N ASN A 124 -9.46 9.31 7.06
CA ASN A 124 -10.46 10.34 6.70
C ASN A 124 -9.86 11.57 5.99
N GLN A 125 -8.55 11.78 6.07
CA GLN A 125 -7.87 12.81 5.31
C GLN A 125 -7.61 12.34 3.88
N ILE A 126 -7.15 11.09 3.69
CA ILE A 126 -6.92 10.49 2.37
C ILE A 126 -8.22 10.47 1.56
N LEU A 127 -9.31 9.95 2.15
CA LEU A 127 -10.65 9.86 1.54
C LEU A 127 -11.30 11.21 1.15
N ARG A 128 -10.64 12.35 1.43
CA ARG A 128 -11.10 13.68 1.00
C ARG A 128 -10.43 14.15 -0.28
N TYR A 129 -9.30 13.54 -0.65
CA TYR A 129 -8.66 13.85 -1.92
C TYR A 129 -9.49 13.28 -3.06
N PRO A 130 -9.34 13.80 -4.29
CA PRO A 130 -9.98 13.21 -5.45
C PRO A 130 -9.57 11.75 -5.61
N GLU A 131 -10.52 10.92 -6.02
CA GLU A 131 -10.22 9.58 -6.56
C GLU A 131 -9.18 9.70 -7.68
N ASN A 132 -8.31 8.70 -7.81
CA ASN A 132 -7.25 8.60 -8.82
C ASN A 132 -6.26 9.77 -8.78
N SER A 133 -5.89 10.25 -7.59
CA SER A 133 -4.92 11.33 -7.42
C SER A 133 -3.75 10.92 -6.53
N ALA A 134 -2.64 11.66 -6.60
CA ALA A 134 -1.51 11.47 -5.70
C ALA A 134 -1.90 11.55 -4.21
N GLY A 135 -3.01 12.22 -3.88
CA GLY A 135 -3.53 12.28 -2.53
C GLY A 135 -4.29 11.02 -2.09
N SER A 136 -4.89 10.27 -3.03
CA SER A 136 -5.58 9.01 -2.73
C SER A 136 -4.58 7.86 -2.54
N ILE A 137 -3.52 7.82 -3.34
CA ILE A 137 -2.50 6.75 -3.33
C ILE A 137 -1.24 7.07 -2.50
N MET A 138 -1.31 8.01 -1.55
CA MET A 138 -0.14 8.38 -0.72
C MET A 138 -0.25 7.84 0.70
N THR A 139 0.88 7.40 1.22
CA THR A 139 1.04 7.13 2.63
C THR A 139 1.58 8.35 3.38
N THR A 140 1.33 8.44 4.68
CA THR A 140 1.84 9.55 5.53
C THR A 140 3.12 9.18 6.28
N GLU A 141 3.55 7.93 6.16
CA GLU A 141 4.55 7.25 6.95
C GLU A 141 5.97 7.45 6.38
N TYR A 142 6.35 8.70 6.13
CA TYR A 142 7.68 9.03 5.60
C TYR A 142 8.67 9.53 6.65
N VAL A 143 9.97 9.35 6.39
CA VAL A 143 11.02 9.89 7.26
C VAL A 143 11.21 11.39 7.00
N SER A 144 10.90 12.21 8.01
CA SER A 144 11.19 13.65 7.98
C SER A 144 12.38 14.05 8.86
N LEU A 145 13.29 14.85 8.28
CA LEU A 145 14.49 15.42 8.92
C LEU A 145 14.43 16.95 8.96
N ARG A 146 15.27 17.56 9.80
CA ARG A 146 15.45 19.02 9.86
C ARG A 146 16.77 19.44 9.22
N PRO A 147 16.82 20.61 8.55
CA PRO A 147 18.02 21.05 7.83
C PRO A 147 19.25 21.21 8.72
N ASN A 148 19.03 21.61 9.99
CA ASN A 148 20.10 21.85 10.96
C ASN A 148 20.55 20.61 11.74
N MET A 149 19.95 19.43 11.49
CA MET A 149 20.43 18.18 12.08
C MET A 149 21.80 17.83 11.52
N THR A 150 22.62 17.14 12.31
CA THR A 150 23.82 16.50 11.78
C THR A 150 23.49 15.14 11.14
N VAL A 151 24.41 14.61 10.34
CA VAL A 151 24.31 13.25 9.79
C VAL A 151 24.11 12.22 10.89
N GLY A 152 24.90 12.28 11.96
CA GLY A 152 24.78 11.36 13.10
C GLY A 152 23.41 11.43 13.79
N GLU A 153 22.86 12.64 13.95
CA GLU A 153 21.51 12.84 14.50
C GLU A 153 20.43 12.27 13.56
N ALA A 154 20.57 12.44 12.25
CA ALA A 154 19.64 11.91 11.25
C ALA A 154 19.64 10.38 11.24
N ILE A 155 20.81 9.74 11.23
CA ILE A 155 20.94 8.28 11.29
C ILE A 155 20.33 7.75 12.61
N LEU A 156 20.57 8.42 13.73
CA LEU A 156 19.98 8.03 15.01
C LEU A 156 18.45 8.14 15.00
N ARG A 157 17.89 9.17 14.35
CA ARG A 157 16.45 9.34 14.17
C ARG A 157 15.87 8.21 13.32
N ILE A 158 16.50 7.88 12.19
CA ILE A 158 16.10 6.76 11.32
C ILE A 158 16.10 5.45 12.11
N ARG A 159 17.16 5.16 12.86
CA ARG A 159 17.22 3.92 13.69
C ARG A 159 16.13 3.83 14.74
N ARG A 160 15.60 4.95 15.23
CA ARG A 160 14.58 4.97 16.30
C ARG A 160 13.15 4.92 15.76
N GLN A 161 12.93 5.39 14.55
CA GLN A 161 11.58 5.62 14.01
C GLN A 161 11.32 4.91 12.69
N GLY A 162 12.36 4.38 12.04
CA GLY A 162 12.28 3.85 10.67
C GLY A 162 11.61 2.49 10.53
N VAL A 163 11.22 1.83 11.63
CA VAL A 163 10.45 0.58 11.57
C VAL A 163 9.00 0.88 11.16
N ASP A 164 8.42 1.95 11.68
CA ASP A 164 7.02 2.34 11.42
C ASP A 164 6.94 3.33 10.23
N LYS A 165 7.83 3.17 9.24
CA LYS A 165 7.95 4.07 8.09
C LYS A 165 7.96 3.23 6.83
N GLU A 166 7.18 3.66 5.86
CA GLU A 166 7.04 3.03 4.54
C GLU A 166 8.40 2.73 3.92
N THR A 167 9.25 3.77 3.89
CA THR A 167 10.62 3.62 3.45
C THR A 167 11.55 4.54 4.21
N ILE A 168 12.74 4.01 4.51
CA ILE A 168 13.83 4.80 5.06
C ILE A 168 14.82 5.24 3.97
N TYR A 169 14.74 4.71 2.75
CA TYR A 169 15.78 4.94 1.73
C TYR A 169 15.89 6.41 1.31
N THR A 170 14.77 7.11 1.30
CA THR A 170 14.67 8.54 1.00
C THR A 170 14.12 9.28 2.21
N CYS A 171 14.84 10.30 2.67
CA CYS A 171 14.44 11.16 3.77
C CYS A 171 14.10 12.56 3.25
N TYR A 172 13.06 13.15 3.81
CA TYR A 172 12.54 14.45 3.38
C TYR A 172 12.89 15.53 4.40
N VAL A 173 13.57 16.58 3.95
CA VAL A 173 14.01 17.69 4.79
C VAL A 173 12.93 18.76 4.81
N THR A 174 12.35 19.04 5.98
CA THR A 174 11.23 19.98 6.12
C THR A 174 11.52 21.13 7.06
N ALA A 175 10.99 22.30 6.73
CA ALA A 175 10.94 23.47 7.61
C ALA A 175 9.92 23.28 8.76
N ASN A 176 9.94 24.17 9.74
CA ASN A 176 9.07 24.08 10.92
C ASN A 176 7.57 24.09 10.59
N ASP A 177 7.19 24.75 9.50
CA ASP A 177 5.84 24.81 8.92
C ASP A 177 5.51 23.66 7.96
N LYS A 178 6.35 22.62 7.94
CA LYS A 178 6.29 21.45 7.05
C LYS A 178 6.61 21.73 5.57
N THR A 179 7.06 22.93 5.20
CA THR A 179 7.49 23.18 3.82
C THR A 179 8.66 22.26 3.43
N LEU A 180 8.55 21.60 2.29
CA LEU A 180 9.59 20.72 1.77
C LEU A 180 10.79 21.55 1.28
N LEU A 181 11.98 21.29 1.83
CA LEU A 181 13.21 22.03 1.53
C LEU A 181 14.18 21.22 0.66
N GLY A 182 14.21 19.90 0.84
CA GLY A 182 15.12 19.03 0.11
C GLY A 182 14.88 17.56 0.42
N ILE A 183 15.65 16.70 -0.25
CA ILE A 183 15.70 15.25 0.02
C ILE A 183 17.14 14.82 0.26
N VAL A 184 17.31 13.78 1.07
CA VAL A 184 18.59 13.12 1.33
C VAL A 184 18.35 11.62 1.32
N THR A 185 19.20 10.84 0.62
CA THR A 185 19.09 9.39 0.68
C THR A 185 19.89 8.81 1.84
N VAL A 186 19.50 7.63 2.34
CA VAL A 186 20.33 6.91 3.34
C VAL A 186 21.73 6.61 2.80
N LYS A 187 21.85 6.39 1.50
CA LYS A 187 23.15 6.23 0.85
C LYS A 187 24.03 7.48 1.06
N ASP A 188 23.48 8.68 0.87
CA ASP A 188 24.23 9.92 1.06
C ASP A 188 24.63 10.12 2.52
N LEU A 189 23.72 9.81 3.47
CA LEU A 189 24.04 9.84 4.91
C LEU A 189 25.17 8.88 5.29
N LEU A 190 25.18 7.67 4.73
CA LEU A 190 26.21 6.67 5.02
C LEU A 190 27.55 6.95 4.35
N LEU A 191 27.55 7.76 3.29
CA LEU A 191 28.74 8.15 2.54
C LEU A 191 29.28 9.53 2.94
N ALA A 192 28.61 10.24 3.85
CA ALA A 192 29.10 11.50 4.38
C ALA A 192 30.48 11.33 5.02
N GLU A 193 31.33 12.35 4.87
CA GLU A 193 32.71 12.30 5.37
C GLU A 193 32.76 12.50 6.89
N ASP A 194 31.86 13.32 7.45
CA ASP A 194 31.75 13.60 8.88
C ASP A 194 30.31 13.42 9.39
N ASP A 195 30.18 12.85 10.59
CA ASP A 195 28.90 12.70 11.28
C ASP A 195 28.34 14.06 11.76
N ASP A 196 29.19 15.09 11.85
CA ASP A 196 28.84 16.45 12.26
C ASP A 196 28.36 17.34 11.10
N ASP A 197 28.52 16.89 9.83
CA ASP A 197 28.03 17.61 8.64
C ASP A 197 26.52 17.86 8.72
N LYS A 198 26.06 19.00 8.20
CA LYS A 198 24.66 19.37 8.28
C LYS A 198 23.84 18.78 7.13
N ILE A 199 22.61 18.37 7.45
CA ILE A 199 21.67 17.85 6.45
C ILE A 199 21.41 18.86 5.32
N GLU A 200 21.36 20.15 5.62
CA GLU A 200 21.19 21.19 4.59
C GLU A 200 22.35 21.30 3.59
N GLU A 201 23.54 20.80 3.95
CA GLU A 201 24.73 20.80 3.08
C GLU A 201 24.74 19.58 2.14
N LEU A 202 24.05 18.50 2.54
CA LEU A 202 23.95 17.24 1.78
C LEU A 202 22.68 17.15 0.92
N MET A 203 21.63 17.89 1.27
CA MET A 203 20.33 17.74 0.63
C MET A 203 20.30 18.22 -0.82
N ILE A 204 19.56 17.49 -1.64
CA ILE A 204 19.19 17.89 -2.99
C ILE A 204 18.00 18.85 -2.87
N THR A 205 18.14 20.06 -3.43
CA THR A 205 17.13 21.13 -3.38
C THR A 205 16.38 21.34 -4.69
N ASN A 206 16.86 20.78 -5.81
CA ASN A 206 16.11 20.74 -7.06
C ASN A 206 15.10 19.59 -7.02
N LEU A 207 13.99 19.84 -6.33
CA LEU A 207 13.00 18.85 -5.98
C LEU A 207 12.05 18.56 -7.14
N ILE A 208 11.76 17.28 -7.33
CA ILE A 208 10.63 16.81 -8.13
C ILE A 208 9.60 16.28 -7.12
N CYS A 209 8.44 16.92 -7.08
CA CYS A 209 7.33 16.58 -6.21
C CYS A 209 6.01 16.70 -6.99
N VAL A 210 4.99 16.03 -6.50
CA VAL A 210 3.62 16.12 -7.01
C VAL A 210 2.72 16.79 -5.98
N THR A 211 1.56 17.26 -6.41
CA THR A 211 0.56 17.84 -5.51
C THR A 211 -0.48 16.79 -5.16
N THR A 212 -1.22 16.96 -4.06
CA THR A 212 -2.34 16.06 -3.71
C THR A 212 -3.42 15.94 -4.78
N GLN A 213 -3.45 16.83 -5.77
CA GLN A 213 -4.42 16.84 -6.86
C GLN A 213 -3.84 16.32 -8.18
N THR A 214 -2.55 15.95 -8.21
CA THR A 214 -1.91 15.42 -9.40
C THR A 214 -2.53 14.07 -9.73
N ASP A 215 -2.83 13.84 -11.00
CA ASP A 215 -3.41 12.60 -11.50
C ASP A 215 -2.47 11.40 -11.26
N GLN A 216 -3.02 10.25 -10.86
CA GLN A 216 -2.22 9.07 -10.55
C GLN A 216 -1.41 8.55 -11.74
N GLU A 217 -1.93 8.65 -12.96
CA GLU A 217 -1.20 8.24 -14.17
C GLU A 217 0.03 9.15 -14.39
N GLU A 218 -0.11 10.46 -14.09
CA GLU A 218 1.02 11.38 -14.11
C GLU A 218 2.06 11.01 -13.04
N VAL A 219 1.63 10.65 -11.82
CA VAL A 219 2.52 10.17 -10.75
C VAL A 219 3.31 8.95 -11.22
N ALA A 220 2.63 7.92 -11.72
CA ALA A 220 3.23 6.71 -12.27
C ALA A 220 4.26 6.99 -13.37
N ARG A 221 3.94 7.91 -14.30
CA ARG A 221 4.88 8.35 -15.34
C ARG A 221 6.14 9.02 -14.77
N MET A 222 6.06 9.70 -13.62
CA MET A 222 7.24 10.29 -12.97
C MET A 222 8.20 9.22 -12.43
N PHE A 223 7.68 8.13 -11.87
CA PHE A 223 8.50 7.00 -11.41
C PHE A 223 9.31 6.39 -12.55
N SER A 224 8.65 6.08 -13.67
CA SER A 224 9.31 5.55 -14.87
C SER A 224 10.34 6.52 -15.47
N LYS A 225 10.03 7.82 -15.48
CA LYS A 225 10.90 8.85 -16.07
C LYS A 225 12.17 9.10 -15.25
N TYR A 226 12.07 9.13 -13.93
CA TYR A 226 13.16 9.54 -13.05
C TYR A 226 13.78 8.40 -12.22
N ASN A 227 13.21 7.20 -12.29
CA ASN A 227 13.64 6.02 -11.52
C ASN A 227 13.64 6.28 -10.00
N PHE A 228 12.59 6.92 -9.50
CA PHE A 228 12.42 7.13 -8.06
C PHE A 228 11.95 5.85 -7.38
N LEU A 229 12.30 5.70 -6.09
CA LEU A 229 11.73 4.67 -5.22
C LEU A 229 10.52 5.19 -4.44
N ALA A 230 10.47 6.50 -4.20
CA ALA A 230 9.35 7.18 -3.57
C ALA A 230 9.30 8.64 -4.04
N LEU A 231 8.10 9.19 -4.18
CA LEU A 231 7.85 10.54 -4.69
C LEU A 231 7.15 11.40 -3.63
N PRO A 232 7.66 12.59 -3.30
CA PRO A 232 7.01 13.44 -2.32
C PRO A 232 5.72 14.08 -2.85
N VAL A 233 4.68 14.05 -2.02
CA VAL A 233 3.41 14.74 -2.22
C VAL A 233 3.33 15.97 -1.31
N VAL A 234 3.01 17.11 -1.91
CA VAL A 234 2.83 18.39 -1.20
C VAL A 234 1.42 18.96 -1.35
N ASP A 235 0.99 19.76 -0.38
CA ASP A 235 -0.26 20.53 -0.47
C ASP A 235 -0.09 21.82 -1.31
N GLY A 236 -1.18 22.59 -1.44
CA GLY A 236 -1.18 23.86 -2.18
C GLY A 236 -0.30 24.97 -1.58
N GLU A 237 0.19 24.81 -0.35
CA GLU A 237 1.13 25.71 0.32
C GLU A 237 2.58 25.14 0.32
N HIS A 238 2.83 24.09 -0.48
CA HIS A 238 4.12 23.40 -0.59
C HIS A 238 4.56 22.70 0.71
N ARG A 239 3.60 22.32 1.56
CA ARG A 239 3.87 21.53 2.77
C ARG A 239 3.85 20.05 2.44
N MET A 240 4.79 19.33 3.03
CA MET A 240 4.91 17.88 2.93
C MET A 240 3.71 17.20 3.60
N VAL A 241 2.97 16.39 2.85
CA VAL A 241 1.77 15.69 3.37
C VAL A 241 1.88 14.16 3.30
N GLY A 242 2.59 13.60 2.33
CA GLY A 242 2.73 12.16 2.18
C GLY A 242 3.69 11.78 1.05
N ILE A 243 3.93 10.51 0.85
CA ILE A 243 4.75 9.99 -0.24
C ILE A 243 3.95 8.94 -1.01
N VAL A 244 4.26 8.79 -2.29
CA VAL A 244 3.82 7.63 -3.08
C VAL A 244 5.04 6.73 -3.23
N THR A 245 4.86 5.41 -3.20
CA THR A 245 5.95 4.45 -3.42
C THR A 245 6.00 3.99 -4.88
N PHE A 246 7.07 3.27 -5.25
CA PHE A 246 7.20 2.76 -6.61
C PHE A 246 6.22 1.61 -6.87
N ASP A 247 5.93 0.79 -5.87
CA ASP A 247 5.02 -0.34 -5.89
C ASP A 247 3.58 0.11 -6.15
N ASP A 248 3.03 1.05 -5.37
CA ASP A 248 1.70 1.63 -5.64
C ASP A 248 1.62 2.22 -7.05
N ALA A 249 2.71 2.88 -7.48
CA ALA A 249 2.80 3.44 -8.82
C ALA A 249 2.84 2.38 -9.92
N MET A 250 3.29 1.15 -9.65
CA MET A 250 3.22 0.03 -10.59
C MET A 250 1.81 -0.52 -10.70
N ASP A 251 1.08 -0.60 -9.59
CA ASP A 251 -0.32 -1.04 -9.60
C ASP A 251 -1.18 -0.07 -10.39
N VAL A 252 -1.01 1.24 -10.15
CA VAL A 252 -1.62 2.30 -10.98
C VAL A 252 -1.26 2.14 -12.46
N MET A 253 -0.02 1.79 -12.81
CA MET A 253 0.33 1.56 -14.22
C MET A 253 -0.41 0.39 -14.85
N GLU A 254 -0.67 -0.68 -14.09
CA GLU A 254 -1.43 -1.85 -14.55
C GLU A 254 -2.92 -1.53 -14.67
N GLU A 255 -3.49 -0.82 -13.71
CA GLU A 255 -4.88 -0.35 -13.71
C GLU A 255 -5.16 0.55 -14.90
N GLU A 256 -4.34 1.60 -15.10
CA GLU A 256 -4.50 2.55 -16.21
C GLU A 256 -4.34 1.85 -17.57
N ALA A 257 -3.41 0.89 -17.68
CA ALA A 257 -3.26 0.09 -18.88
C ALA A 257 -4.49 -0.81 -19.16
N THR A 258 -5.09 -1.35 -18.10
CA THR A 258 -6.32 -2.16 -18.18
C THR A 258 -7.49 -1.29 -18.59
N GLU A 259 -7.65 -0.12 -17.96
CA GLU A 259 -8.66 0.88 -18.32
C GLU A 259 -8.58 1.26 -19.80
N ASP A 260 -7.38 1.61 -20.28
CA ASP A 260 -7.13 1.95 -21.68
C ASP A 260 -7.53 0.80 -22.62
N MET A 261 -7.22 -0.44 -22.25
CA MET A 261 -7.62 -1.63 -23.02
C MET A 261 -9.14 -1.82 -23.04
N GLU A 262 -9.84 -1.57 -21.94
CA GLU A 262 -11.30 -1.62 -21.87
C GLU A 262 -11.93 -0.54 -22.76
N ILE A 263 -11.42 0.69 -22.69
CA ILE A 263 -11.87 1.80 -23.54
C ILE A 263 -11.63 1.48 -25.02
N MET A 264 -10.45 0.97 -25.39
CA MET A 264 -10.15 0.54 -26.77
C MET A 264 -11.07 -0.59 -27.23
N ALA A 265 -11.51 -1.46 -26.32
CA ALA A 265 -12.47 -2.52 -26.57
C ALA A 265 -13.94 -2.04 -26.61
N ALA A 266 -14.18 -0.72 -26.58
CA ALA A 266 -15.49 -0.10 -26.52
C ALA A 266 -16.32 -0.56 -25.31
N MET A 267 -15.65 -0.68 -24.16
CA MET A 267 -16.25 -0.90 -22.85
C MET A 267 -16.07 0.37 -22.01
N THR A 268 -17.07 0.74 -21.22
CA THR A 268 -16.85 1.70 -20.12
C THR A 268 -16.06 0.97 -19.03
N PRO A 269 -15.03 1.61 -18.43
CA PRO A 269 -14.19 0.97 -17.42
C PRO A 269 -14.99 0.37 -16.26
N SER A 270 -14.47 -0.70 -15.66
CA SER A 270 -15.08 -1.35 -14.49
C SER A 270 -14.03 -1.81 -13.49
N GLU A 271 -14.27 -1.56 -12.21
CA GLU A 271 -13.44 -2.07 -11.10
C GLU A 271 -13.46 -3.60 -10.98
N LYS A 272 -14.49 -4.27 -11.51
CA LYS A 272 -14.60 -5.73 -11.48
C LYS A 272 -13.92 -6.36 -12.68
N THR A 273 -13.05 -7.33 -12.41
CA THR A 273 -12.46 -8.17 -13.44
C THR A 273 -13.53 -8.83 -14.33
N TYR A 274 -13.20 -9.01 -15.61
CA TYR A 274 -14.10 -9.59 -16.62
C TYR A 274 -14.74 -10.93 -16.20
N LEU A 275 -13.95 -11.84 -15.60
CA LEU A 275 -14.43 -13.18 -15.21
C LEU A 275 -15.39 -13.16 -14.01
N LYS A 276 -15.28 -12.14 -13.14
CA LYS A 276 -16.16 -11.94 -11.98
C LYS A 276 -17.45 -11.18 -12.37
N SER A 277 -17.45 -10.52 -13.53
CA SER A 277 -18.58 -9.73 -14.02
C SER A 277 -19.73 -10.59 -14.58
N SER A 278 -20.96 -10.26 -14.18
CA SER A 278 -22.16 -10.92 -14.71
C SER A 278 -22.46 -10.52 -16.16
N PRO A 279 -23.18 -11.35 -16.96
CA PRO A 279 -23.55 -11.00 -18.33
C PRO A 279 -24.33 -9.69 -18.45
N PHE A 280 -25.09 -9.32 -17.42
CA PHE A 280 -25.85 -8.07 -17.39
C PHE A 280 -24.97 -6.86 -17.10
N GLU A 281 -23.97 -6.99 -16.21
CA GLU A 281 -22.97 -5.95 -15.99
C GLU A 281 -22.18 -5.71 -17.29
N LEU A 282 -21.63 -6.77 -17.90
CA LEU A 282 -20.89 -6.65 -19.17
C LEU A 282 -21.74 -5.98 -20.28
N TYR A 283 -23.03 -6.29 -20.36
CA TYR A 283 -23.96 -5.61 -21.27
C TYR A 283 -24.06 -4.11 -20.97
N LYS A 284 -24.22 -3.72 -19.70
CA LYS A 284 -24.32 -2.33 -19.26
C LYS A 284 -23.06 -1.53 -19.61
N HIS A 285 -21.87 -2.13 -19.48
CA HIS A 285 -20.62 -1.45 -19.81
C HIS A 285 -20.36 -1.32 -21.32
N ARG A 286 -21.03 -2.13 -22.16
CA ARG A 286 -20.87 -2.11 -23.63
C ARG A 286 -21.96 -1.32 -24.35
N ILE A 287 -23.19 -1.31 -23.84
CA ILE A 287 -24.33 -0.73 -24.55
C ILE A 287 -24.18 0.76 -24.90
N PRO A 288 -23.54 1.63 -24.08
CA PRO A 288 -23.38 3.04 -24.46
C PRO A 288 -22.58 3.22 -25.75
N TRP A 289 -21.48 2.46 -25.89
CA TRP A 289 -20.65 2.47 -27.09
C TRP A 289 -21.35 1.83 -28.29
N LEU A 290 -22.05 0.72 -28.08
CA LEU A 290 -22.80 0.04 -29.15
C LEU A 290 -23.96 0.88 -29.70
N MET A 291 -24.54 1.77 -28.91
CA MET A 291 -25.58 2.70 -29.37
C MET A 291 -25.01 3.87 -30.18
N LEU A 292 -23.71 4.16 -30.05
CA LEU A 292 -23.02 5.22 -30.77
C LEU A 292 -22.48 4.74 -32.14
N LEU A 293 -22.20 3.44 -32.29
CA LEU A 293 -21.80 2.76 -33.53
C LEU A 293 -22.98 2.48 -34.47
#